data_AF-A0A350LXE1-F1
#
_entry.id   AF-A0A350LXE1-F1
#
_cell.length_a   1.000
_cell.length_b   1.000
_cell.length_c   1.000
_cell.angle_alpha   90.00
_cell.angle_beta   90.00
_cell.angle_gamma   90.00
#
_symmetry.space_group_name_H-M   'P 1'
#
loop_
_entity.id
_entity.type
_entity.pdbx_description
1 polymer ?
#
loop_
_entity_poly.entity_id
_entity_poly.type
_entity_poly.pdbx_seq_one_letter_code
_entity_poly.pdbx_strand_id
1 'polypeptide(L)' 'RMNARFKPAEGGKPQFVHTLNGSGLAVGRCLIAVLENGQQADGTVIVPEVLAPYLGGKTTLGLDGLLK' A
#
# COMPACT_ATOMS: atom_id res chain seq x y z
N ARG A 1 -15.77 3.60 24.36
CA ARG A 1 -14.80 3.00 23.40
C ARG A 1 -15.03 1.48 23.35
N MET A 2 -14.33 0.73 22.50
CA MET A 2 -14.67 -0.64 22.04
C MET A 2 -14.70 -1.75 23.11
N ASN A 3 -14.21 -1.52 24.33
CA ASN A 3 -14.11 -2.54 25.40
C ASN A 3 -13.39 -3.84 24.99
N ALA A 4 -12.47 -3.77 24.02
CA ALA A 4 -11.67 -4.90 23.57
C ALA A 4 -10.70 -5.35 24.67
N ARG A 5 -10.71 -6.64 24.98
CA ARG A 5 -9.92 -7.25 26.06
C ARG A 5 -9.32 -8.58 25.60
N PHE A 6 -8.21 -8.98 26.21
CA PHE A 6 -7.62 -10.31 26.06
C PHE A 6 -7.57 -11.02 27.42
N LYS A 7 -7.37 -12.34 27.40
CA LYS A 7 -7.17 -13.14 28.62
C LYS A 7 -5.69 -13.54 28.69
N PRO A 8 -4.97 -13.24 29.79
CA PRO A 8 -3.58 -13.67 29.94
C PRO A 8 -3.46 -15.20 29.91
N ALA A 9 -2.35 -15.72 29.36
CA ALA A 9 -2.10 -17.16 29.26
C ALA A 9 -2.03 -17.83 30.64
N GLU A 10 -1.50 -17.13 31.63
CA GLU A 10 -1.45 -17.56 33.04
C GLU A 10 -2.83 -17.54 33.74
N GLY A 11 -3.88 -17.11 33.04
CA GLY A 11 -5.23 -16.98 33.59
C GLY A 11 -5.52 -15.60 34.19
N GLY A 12 -6.54 -15.52 35.06
CA GLY A 12 -6.95 -14.27 35.71
C GLY A 12 -8.00 -13.44 34.97
N LYS A 13 -8.20 -12.20 35.45
CA LYS A 13 -9.22 -11.27 34.92
C LYS A 13 -8.83 -10.78 33.52
N PRO A 14 -9.78 -10.65 32.57
CA PRO A 14 -9.51 -10.07 31.27
C PRO A 14 -8.93 -8.65 31.37
N GLN A 15 -7.92 -8.36 30.56
CA GLN A 15 -7.21 -7.08 30.54
C GLN A 15 -7.47 -6.33 29.23
N PHE A 16 -7.45 -5.00 29.24
CA PHE A 16 -7.63 -4.21 28.02
C PHE A 16 -6.44 -4.37 27.08
N VAL A 17 -6.72 -4.44 25.77
CA VAL A 17 -5.68 -4.46 24.74
C VAL A 17 -5.12 -3.06 24.50
N HIS A 18 -3.86 -2.99 24.09
CA HIS A 18 -3.33 -1.80 23.42
C HIS A 18 -3.69 -1.88 21.93
N THR A 19 -4.01 -0.72 21.34
CA THR A 19 -4.32 -0.63 19.91
C THR A 19 -3.36 0.34 19.24
N LEU A 20 -2.79 -0.06 18.12
CA LEU A 20 -2.00 0.80 17.23
C LEU A 20 -2.68 0.87 15.87
N ASN A 21 -2.41 1.95 15.14
CA ASN A 21 -2.81 2.09 13.75
C ASN A 21 -1.73 2.87 12.99
N GLY A 22 -1.60 2.56 11.70
CA GLY A 22 -0.70 3.22 10.77
C GLY A 22 -1.08 2.84 9.34
N SER A 23 -1.18 3.82 8.45
CA SER A 23 -1.43 3.56 7.03
C SER A 23 -0.19 2.95 6.39
N GLY A 24 -0.35 1.91 5.57
CA GLY A 24 0.77 1.27 4.85
C GLY A 24 0.42 0.93 3.40
N LEU A 25 -0.14 1.83 2.59
CA LEU A 25 -0.24 3.29 2.66
C LEU A 25 -1.63 3.71 2.12
N ALA A 26 -1.91 5.00 1.95
CA ALA A 26 -3.11 5.44 1.24
C ALA A 26 -2.93 5.24 -0.28
N VAL A 27 -3.58 4.23 -0.85
CA VAL A 27 -3.38 3.78 -2.26
C VAL A 27 -3.48 4.92 -3.28
N GLY A 28 -4.49 5.78 -3.15
CA GLY A 28 -4.66 6.93 -4.06
C GLY A 28 -3.49 7.92 -4.02
N ARG A 29 -2.87 8.12 -2.86
CA ARG A 29 -1.68 8.98 -2.72
C ARG A 29 -0.44 8.30 -3.30
N CYS A 30 -0.31 6.99 -3.13
CA CYS A 30 0.77 6.23 -3.74
C CYS A 30 0.72 6.26 -5.26
N LEU A 31 -0.47 6.20 -5.86
CA LEU A 31 -0.62 6.31 -7.31
C LEU A 31 -0.04 7.63 -7.83
N ILE A 32 -0.39 8.77 -7.21
CA ILE A 32 0.14 10.08 -7.58
C ILE A 32 1.66 10.10 -7.46
N ALA A 33 2.21 9.60 -6.34
CA ALA A 33 3.66 9.55 -6.15
C ALA A 33 4.37 8.70 -7.22
N VAL A 34 3.78 7.57 -7.61
CA VAL A 34 4.32 6.72 -8.70
C VAL A 34 4.29 7.45 -10.04
N LEU A 35 3.20 8.16 -10.36
CA LEU A 35 3.09 8.91 -11.61
C LEU A 35 4.12 10.04 -11.69
N GLU A 36 4.24 10.85 -10.63
CA GLU A 36 5.15 12.00 -10.60
C GLU A 36 6.62 11.58 -10.59
N ASN A 37 7.00 10.57 -9.80
CA ASN A 37 8.39 10.13 -9.69
C ASN A 37 8.82 9.20 -10.82
N GLY A 38 7.87 8.57 -11.52
CA GLY A 38 8.13 7.69 -12.65
C GLY A 38 8.05 8.37 -14.02
N GLN A 39 7.62 9.64 -14.09
CA GLN A 39 7.41 10.35 -15.35
C GLN A 39 8.67 10.44 -16.20
N GLN A 40 8.54 10.15 -17.49
CA GLN A 40 9.58 10.27 -18.50
C GLN A 40 9.36 11.52 -19.38
N ALA A 41 10.39 11.94 -20.12
CA ALA A 41 10.34 13.12 -20.98
C ALA A 41 9.30 13.01 -22.12
N ASP A 42 8.97 11.78 -22.55
CA ASP A 42 7.94 11.50 -23.55
C ASP A 42 6.52 11.38 -22.96
N GLY A 43 6.38 11.58 -21.64
CA GLY A 43 5.11 11.50 -20.91
C GLY A 43 4.68 10.09 -20.51
N THR A 44 5.45 9.05 -20.85
CA THR A 44 5.24 7.72 -20.25
C THR A 44 5.64 7.72 -18.78
N VAL A 45 5.22 6.70 -18.02
CA VAL A 45 5.60 6.53 -16.61
C VAL A 45 6.24 5.17 -16.41
N ILE A 46 7.47 5.16 -15.89
CA ILE A 46 8.11 3.94 -15.38
C ILE A 46 7.52 3.63 -14.01
N VAL A 47 6.94 2.44 -13.89
CA VAL A 47 6.37 1.94 -12.64
C VAL A 47 7.44 1.15 -11.88
N PRO A 48 7.51 1.22 -10.54
CA PRO A 48 8.49 0.46 -9.75
C PRO A 48 8.51 -1.04 -10.09
N GLU A 49 9.70 -1.61 -10.28
CA GLU A 49 9.88 -3.02 -10.67
C GLU A 49 9.18 -4.00 -9.73
N VAL A 50 9.12 -3.68 -8.44
CA VAL A 50 8.43 -4.48 -7.41
C VAL A 50 6.94 -4.66 -7.67
N LEU A 51 6.33 -3.82 -8.51
CA LEU A 51 4.91 -3.94 -8.89
C LEU A 51 4.70 -4.85 -10.10
N ALA A 52 5.74 -5.21 -10.86
CA ALA A 52 5.61 -6.01 -12.08
C ALA A 52 4.82 -7.33 -11.91
N PRO A 53 5.00 -8.12 -10.82
CA PRO A 53 4.21 -9.34 -10.62
C PRO A 53 2.69 -9.10 -10.52
N TYR A 54 2.28 -7.90 -10.10
CA TYR A 54 0.88 -7.50 -9.99
C TYR A 54 0.34 -6.85 -11.27
N LEU A 55 1.22 -6.47 -12.19
CA LEU A 55 0.91 -5.78 -13.44
C LEU A 55 1.13 -6.66 -14.68
N GLY A 56 1.24 -7.99 -14.49
CA GLY A 56 1.44 -8.94 -15.59
C GLY A 56 2.84 -8.86 -16.22
N GLY A 57 3.85 -8.52 -15.42
CA GLY A 57 5.25 -8.36 -15.86
C GLY A 57 5.58 -7.00 -16.47
N LYS A 58 4.60 -6.10 -16.53
CA LYS A 58 4.70 -4.78 -17.18
C LYS A 58 5.28 -3.74 -16.23
N THR A 59 6.03 -2.80 -16.78
CA THR A 59 6.75 -1.78 -16.00
C THR A 59 6.59 -0.37 -16.56
N THR A 60 5.86 -0.19 -17.67
CA THR A 60 5.64 1.13 -18.26
C THR A 60 4.15 1.41 -18.44
N LEU A 61 3.70 2.60 -18.07
CA LEU A 61 2.36 3.11 -18.41
C LEU A 61 2.50 4.06 -19.62
N GLY A 62 1.80 3.74 -20.71
CA GLY A 62 1.76 4.56 -21.92
C GLY A 62 0.76 5.71 -21.85
N LEU A 63 0.89 6.67 -22.77
CA LEU A 63 -0.05 7.79 -22.95
C LEU A 63 -1.45 7.36 -23.39
N ASP A 64 -1.56 6.15 -23.94
CA ASP A 64 -2.82 5.46 -24.25
C ASP A 64 -3.52 4.91 -22.99
N GLY A 65 -2.92 5.09 -21.80
CA GLY A 65 -3.40 4.55 -20.55
C GLY A 65 -3.17 3.04 -20.41
N LEU A 66 -2.40 2.42 -21.32
CA LEU A 66 -2.15 0.99 -21.31
C LEU A 66 -0.81 0.69 -20.64
N LEU A 67 -0.80 -0.35 -19.80
CA LEU A 67 0.44 -0.92 -19.27
C LEU A 67 1.14 -1.73 -20.36
N LYS A 68 2.47 -1.56 -20.45
CA LYS A 68 3.39 -2.16 -21.40
C LYS A 68 4.54 -2.86 -20.67
#